data_AF-A0A9Q8YZD3-F1
#
_entry.id   AF-A0A9Q8YZD3-F1
#
_cell.length_a   1.000
_cell.length_b   1.000
_cell.length_c   1.000
_cell.angle_alpha   90.00
_cell.angle_beta   90.00
_cell.angle_gamma   90.00
#
_symmetry.space_group_name_H-M   'P 1'
#
loop_
_entity.id
_entity.type
_entity.pdbx_description
1 polymer ?
#
loop_
_entity_poly.entity_id
_entity_poly.type
_entity_poly.pdbx_seq_one_letter_code
_entity_poly.pdbx_strand_id
1 'polypeptide(L)'
;MRKHVSYSTNEAHKNDDGKPRIELIPPLALIEIGKVLEFGAKKYGANNWRNGMHWSRFHGAALRHLLAWFGGESKDAESDLSHLAHAACCILFLMECEAQQIGHDDRPHKN
;
A
#
# COMPACT_ATOMS: atom_id res chain seq x y z
N MET A 1 50.18 6.49 -22.61
CA MET A 1 50.40 6.42 -21.15
C MET A 1 49.29 7.21 -20.46
N ARG A 2 48.23 6.55 -19.99
CA ARG A 2 47.11 7.20 -19.28
C ARG A 2 47.39 7.14 -17.78
N LYS A 3 47.45 8.30 -17.11
CA LYS A 3 47.62 8.38 -15.66
C LYS A 3 46.33 7.87 -15.00
N HIS A 4 46.41 6.78 -14.25
CA HIS A 4 45.34 6.39 -13.33
C HIS A 4 45.32 7.41 -12.19
N VAL A 5 44.25 8.21 -12.13
CA VAL A 5 43.93 9.05 -10.97
C VAL A 5 43.04 8.21 -10.07
N SER A 6 43.58 7.76 -8.94
CA SER A 6 42.79 7.13 -7.87
C SER A 6 42.13 8.24 -7.05
N TYR A 7 40.82 8.41 -7.21
CA TYR A 7 40.04 9.23 -6.28
C TYR A 7 39.83 8.44 -4.99
N SER A 8 40.33 8.96 -3.87
CA SER A 8 39.88 8.55 -2.54
C SER A 8 38.46 9.08 -2.35
N THR A 9 37.46 8.24 -2.55
CA THR A 9 36.07 8.59 -2.28
C THR A 9 35.88 8.60 -0.77
N ASN A 10 36.09 9.75 -0.13
CA ASN A 10 35.55 10.02 1.20
C ASN A 10 34.02 10.12 1.05
N GLU A 11 33.35 8.99 0.90
CA GLU A 11 31.88 8.92 0.92
C GLU A 11 31.39 9.04 2.36
N ALA A 12 30.27 9.74 2.52
CA ALA A 12 29.60 9.85 3.80
C ALA A 12 29.08 8.47 4.23
N HIS A 13 29.49 8.01 5.41
CA HIS A 13 29.01 6.76 5.98
C HIS A 13 27.63 6.98 6.63
N LYS A 14 26.63 6.23 6.15
CA LYS A 14 25.27 6.26 6.72
C LYS A 14 24.96 4.92 7.37
N ASN A 15 24.84 4.90 8.70
CA ASN A 15 24.39 3.71 9.45
C ASN A 15 22.88 3.58 9.33
N ASP A 16 22.45 2.74 8.39
CA ASP A 16 21.05 2.35 8.19
C ASP A 16 20.76 0.90 8.63
N ASP A 17 21.72 0.24 9.28
CA ASP A 17 21.55 -1.09 9.86
C ASP A 17 20.34 -1.12 10.80
N GLY A 18 19.46 -2.10 10.57
CA GLY A 18 18.21 -2.29 11.31
C GLY A 18 17.04 -1.39 10.86
N LYS A 19 17.22 -0.49 9.89
CA LYS A 19 16.11 0.33 9.36
C LYS A 19 15.35 -0.40 8.24
N PRO A 20 14.02 -0.25 8.14
CA PRO A 20 13.26 -0.75 6.99
C PRO A 20 13.78 -0.17 5.67
N ARG A 21 13.95 -1.05 4.68
CA ARG A 21 14.42 -0.72 3.32
C ARG A 21 13.26 -0.27 2.42
N ILE A 22 12.66 0.87 2.74
CA ILE A 22 11.44 1.39 2.06
C ILE A 22 11.68 1.61 0.56
N GLU A 23 12.90 1.94 0.16
CA GLU A 23 13.28 2.16 -1.24
C GLU A 23 13.23 0.88 -2.11
N LEU A 24 13.09 -0.31 -1.50
CA LEU A 24 12.90 -1.55 -2.23
C LEU A 24 11.45 -1.78 -2.67
N ILE A 25 10.50 -0.98 -2.17
CA ILE A 25 9.11 -1.06 -2.63
C ILE A 25 9.07 -0.58 -4.08
N PRO A 26 8.50 -1.34 -5.03
CA PRO A 26 8.39 -0.93 -6.43
C PRO A 26 7.72 0.45 -6.54
N PRO A 27 8.38 1.47 -7.12
CA PRO A 27 7.82 2.84 -7.17
C PRO A 27 6.47 2.91 -7.88
N LEU A 28 6.28 2.09 -8.92
CA LEU A 28 5.00 2.03 -9.64
C LEU A 28 3.86 1.57 -8.73
N ALA A 29 4.09 0.61 -7.83
CA ALA A 29 3.06 0.14 -6.89
C ALA A 29 2.63 1.27 -5.95
N LEU A 30 3.57 2.07 -5.44
CA LEU A 30 3.29 3.24 -4.60
C LEU A 30 2.46 4.29 -5.35
N ILE A 31 2.79 4.56 -6.60
CA ILE A 31 2.05 5.52 -7.44
C ILE A 31 0.62 5.03 -7.70
N GLU A 32 0.42 3.75 -8.03
CA GLU A 32 -0.92 3.19 -8.28
C GLU A 32 -1.79 3.20 -7.02
N ILE A 33 -1.23 2.87 -5.86
CA ILE A 33 -1.93 3.02 -4.57
C ILE A 33 -2.28 4.50 -4.32
N GLY A 34 -1.36 5.42 -4.63
CA GLY A 34 -1.60 6.86 -4.54
C GLY A 34 -2.81 7.32 -5.36
N LYS A 35 -2.96 6.81 -6.59
CA LYS A 35 -4.13 7.10 -7.45
C LYS A 35 -5.43 6.59 -6.82
N VAL A 36 -5.42 5.39 -6.24
CA VAL A 36 -6.58 4.84 -5.52
C VAL A 36 -6.95 5.71 -4.31
N LEU A 37 -5.94 6.16 -3.55
CA LEU A 37 -6.15 7.08 -2.42
C LEU A 37 -6.70 8.44 -2.88
N GLU A 38 -6.22 8.97 -4.00
CA GLU A 38 -6.75 10.21 -4.58
C GLU A 38 -8.23 10.04 -5.00
N PHE A 39 -8.56 8.94 -5.68
CA PHE A 39 -9.94 8.60 -6.03
C PHE A 39 -10.83 8.52 -4.79
N GLY A 40 -10.39 7.79 -3.76
CA GLY A 40 -11.09 7.68 -2.48
C GLY A 40 -11.24 9.02 -1.77
N ALA A 41 -10.22 9.87 -1.79
CA ALA A 41 -10.27 11.20 -1.19
C ALA A 41 -11.28 12.12 -1.89
N LYS A 42 -11.37 12.08 -3.22
CA LYS A 42 -12.38 12.81 -3.99
C LYS A 42 -13.81 12.32 -3.69
N LYS A 43 -13.98 11.01 -3.51
CA LYS A 43 -15.29 10.37 -3.32
C LYS A 43 -15.81 10.45 -1.88
N TYR A 44 -14.95 10.26 -0.89
CA TYR A 44 -15.31 10.09 0.52
C TYR A 44 -14.65 11.09 1.47
N GLY A 45 -13.78 11.97 0.96
CA GLY A 45 -12.93 12.84 1.77
C GLY A 45 -11.58 12.20 2.10
N ALA A 46 -10.53 13.02 2.12
CA ALA A 46 -9.18 12.58 2.46
C ALA A 46 -9.14 11.97 3.87
N ASN A 47 -8.44 10.85 4.03
CA ASN A 47 -8.28 10.13 5.29
C ASN A 47 -9.59 9.65 5.96
N ASN A 48 -10.73 9.65 5.26
CA ASN A 48 -12.02 9.22 5.84
C ASN A 48 -11.98 7.78 6.41
N TRP A 49 -11.14 6.91 5.86
CA TRP A 49 -10.92 5.55 6.36
C TRP A 49 -10.41 5.50 7.83
N ARG A 50 -9.75 6.57 8.31
CA ARG A 50 -9.24 6.66 9.69
C ARG A 50 -10.36 6.80 10.74
N ASN A 51 -11.58 7.13 10.32
CA ASN A 51 -12.75 7.11 11.21
C ASN A 51 -13.13 5.69 11.65
N GLY A 52 -12.52 4.67 11.03
CA GLY A 52 -12.72 3.27 11.39
C GLY A 52 -13.99 2.66 10.83
N MET A 53 -13.95 1.34 10.68
CA MET A 53 -15.09 0.48 10.35
C MET A 53 -14.79 -0.94 10.81
N HIS A 54 -15.76 -1.84 10.66
CA HIS A 54 -15.53 -3.29 10.77
C HIS A 54 -14.40 -3.73 9.84
N TRP A 55 -13.38 -4.43 10.35
CA TRP A 55 -12.21 -4.86 9.57
C TRP A 55 -12.60 -5.76 8.39
N SER A 56 -13.66 -6.55 8.55
CA SER A 56 -14.28 -7.34 7.48
C SER A 56 -14.65 -6.53 6.23
N ARG A 57 -14.89 -5.21 6.35
CA ARG A 57 -15.22 -4.33 5.22
C ARG A 57 -14.03 -4.11 4.30
N PHE A 58 -12.86 -3.87 4.85
CA PHE A 58 -11.62 -3.77 4.06
C PHE A 58 -11.23 -5.14 3.52
N HIS A 59 -11.34 -6.19 4.33
CA HIS A 59 -11.04 -7.57 3.90
C HIS A 59 -11.92 -8.01 2.72
N GLY A 60 -13.24 -7.81 2.83
CA GLY A 60 -14.18 -8.16 1.78
C GLY A 60 -13.99 -7.33 0.50
N ALA A 61 -13.62 -6.05 0.62
CA ALA A 61 -13.26 -5.22 -0.52
C ALA A 61 -11.99 -5.73 -1.22
N ALA A 62 -10.94 -6.02 -0.46
CA ALA A 62 -9.70 -6.59 -0.99
C ALA A 62 -9.97 -7.89 -1.77
N LEU A 63 -10.75 -8.82 -1.19
CA LEU A 63 -11.11 -10.08 -1.84
C LEU A 63 -11.87 -9.87 -3.15
N ARG A 64 -12.82 -8.93 -3.22
CA ARG A 64 -13.56 -8.66 -4.47
C ARG A 64 -12.62 -8.17 -5.58
N HIS A 65 -11.68 -7.26 -5.27
CA HIS A 65 -10.72 -6.82 -6.28
C HIS A 65 -9.75 -7.94 -6.69
N LEU A 66 -9.29 -8.77 -5.74
CA LEU A 66 -8.44 -9.92 -6.06
C LEU A 66 -9.17 -10.95 -6.93
N LEU A 67 -10.44 -11.24 -6.64
CA LEU A 67 -11.26 -12.16 -7.43
C LEU A 67 -11.54 -11.62 -8.84
N ALA A 68 -11.85 -10.33 -8.98
CA ALA A 68 -12.02 -9.70 -10.30
C ALA A 68 -10.72 -9.79 -11.13
N TRP A 69 -9.58 -9.47 -10.51
CA TRP A 69 -8.27 -9.63 -11.15
C TRP A 69 -7.98 -11.07 -11.57
N PHE A 70 -8.24 -12.03 -10.69
CA PHE A 70 -8.08 -13.44 -10.99
C PHE A 70 -9.04 -13.93 -12.09
N GLY A 71 -10.21 -13.29 -12.22
CA GLY A 71 -11.17 -13.49 -13.29
C GLY A 71 -10.80 -12.85 -14.63
N GLY A 72 -9.67 -12.12 -14.71
CA GLY A 72 -9.16 -11.52 -15.94
C GLY A 72 -9.44 -10.01 -16.08
N GLU A 73 -10.07 -9.37 -15.10
CA GLU A 73 -10.32 -7.93 -15.11
C GLU A 73 -9.08 -7.18 -14.58
N SER A 74 -8.45 -6.35 -15.42
CA SER A 74 -7.28 -5.59 -14.98
C SER A 74 -7.63 -4.35 -14.17
N LYS A 75 -8.79 -3.75 -14.44
CA LYS A 75 -9.21 -2.45 -13.89
C LYS A 75 -10.63 -2.49 -13.36
N ASP A 76 -10.82 -1.78 -12.25
CA ASP A 76 -12.11 -1.55 -11.62
C ASP A 76 -13.01 -0.65 -12.49
N ALA A 77 -14.26 -1.06 -12.69
CA ALA A 77 -15.18 -0.39 -13.62
C ALA A 77 -15.60 1.02 -13.18
N GLU A 78 -15.56 1.34 -11.88
CA GLU A 78 -15.95 2.65 -11.38
C GLU A 78 -14.80 3.67 -11.52
N SER A 79 -13.59 3.24 -11.19
CA SER A 79 -12.42 4.12 -11.09
C SER A 79 -11.49 4.08 -12.31
N ASP A 80 -11.61 3.07 -13.17
CA ASP A 80 -10.64 2.73 -14.24
C ASP A 80 -9.19 2.53 -13.71
N LEU A 81 -9.07 2.16 -12.42
CA LEU A 81 -7.79 1.90 -11.75
C LEU A 81 -7.56 0.41 -11.50
N SER A 82 -6.30 0.03 -11.29
CA SER A 82 -5.89 -1.37 -11.07
C SER A 82 -6.63 -2.03 -9.91
N HIS A 83 -7.20 -3.22 -10.15
CA HIS A 83 -7.75 -4.05 -9.07
C HIS A 83 -6.70 -4.40 -8.01
N LEU A 84 -5.46 -4.69 -8.42
CA LEU A 84 -4.38 -4.99 -7.49
C LEU A 84 -4.03 -3.79 -6.62
N ALA A 85 -4.10 -2.57 -7.16
CA ALA A 85 -3.85 -1.35 -6.38
C ALA A 85 -4.96 -1.11 -5.34
N HIS A 86 -6.24 -1.34 -5.71
CA HIS A 86 -7.35 -1.30 -4.76
C HIS A 86 -7.22 -2.34 -3.66
N ALA A 87 -6.88 -3.58 -4.02
CA ALA A 87 -6.64 -4.64 -3.04
C ALA A 87 -5.48 -4.26 -2.09
N ALA A 88 -4.35 -3.78 -2.62
CA ALA A 88 -3.22 -3.34 -1.81
C ALA A 88 -3.59 -2.18 -0.88
N CYS A 89 -4.38 -1.21 -1.35
CA CYS A 89 -4.88 -0.12 -0.52
C CYS A 89 -5.74 -0.64 0.65
N CYS A 90 -6.62 -1.61 0.40
CA CYS A 90 -7.41 -2.24 1.47
C CYS A 90 -6.52 -2.97 2.49
N ILE A 91 -5.48 -3.66 2.04
CA ILE A 91 -4.51 -4.32 2.94
C ILE A 91 -3.72 -3.29 3.75
N LEU A 92 -3.28 -2.17 3.15
CA LEU A 92 -2.62 -1.10 3.87
C LEU A 92 -3.50 -0.50 4.98
N PHE A 93 -4.79 -0.29 4.69
CA PHE A 93 -5.74 0.15 5.71
C PHE A 93 -5.90 -0.89 6.82
N LEU A 94 -5.98 -2.18 6.51
CA LEU A 94 -6.04 -3.23 7.53
C LEU A 94 -4.78 -3.27 8.40
N MET A 95 -3.60 -3.16 7.81
CA MET A 95 -2.33 -3.12 8.55
C MET A 95 -2.28 -1.94 9.52
N GLU A 96 -2.70 -0.74 9.08
CA GLU A 96 -2.78 0.41 9.97
C GLU A 96 -3.87 0.20 11.04
N CYS A 97 -5.06 -0.28 10.66
CA CYS A 97 -6.16 -0.47 11.60
C CYS A 97 -5.78 -1.47 12.70
N GLU A 98 -5.09 -2.56 12.36
CA GLU A 98 -4.57 -3.52 13.33
C GLU A 98 -3.48 -2.90 14.21
N ALA A 99 -2.52 -2.19 13.63
CA ALA A 99 -1.42 -1.58 14.39
C ALA A 99 -1.89 -0.48 15.35
N GLN A 100 -2.89 0.31 14.95
CA GLN A 100 -3.38 1.48 15.68
C GLN A 100 -4.72 1.25 16.40
N GLN A 101 -5.29 0.05 16.29
CA GLN A 101 -6.60 -0.31 16.85
C GLN A 101 -7.72 0.64 16.37
N ILE A 102 -7.73 0.95 15.07
CA ILE A 102 -8.77 1.79 14.44
C ILE A 102 -9.92 0.90 13.98
N GLY A 103 -11.17 1.29 14.28
CA GLY A 103 -12.35 0.54 13.88
C GLY A 103 -12.67 -0.63 14.81
N HIS A 104 -13.24 -1.70 14.27
CA HIS A 104 -13.67 -2.87 15.06
C HIS A 104 -13.15 -4.16 14.43
N ASP A 105 -12.37 -4.93 15.19
CA ASP A 105 -11.95 -6.29 14.85
C ASP A 105 -13.15 -7.23 14.96
N ASP A 106 -13.72 -7.60 13.82
CA ASP A 106 -14.80 -8.58 13.70
C ASP A 106 -14.32 -9.88 13.05
N ARG A 107 -13.02 -10.19 13.15
CA ARG A 107 -12.50 -11.49 12.72
C ARG A 107 -13.11 -12.60 13.59
N PRO A 108 -13.41 -13.77 13.03
CA PRO A 108 -13.86 -14.91 13.82
C PRO A 108 -12.74 -15.34 14.77
N HIS A 109 -12.95 -15.14 16.07
CA HIS A 109 -12.08 -15.73 17.08
C HIS A 109 -12.47 -17.20 17.26
N LYS A 110 -11.47 -18.09 17.28
CA LYS A 110 -11.71 -19.46 17.74
C LYS A 110 -11.89 -19.37 19.25
N ASN A 111 -13.12 -19.62 19.72
CA ASN A 111 -13.39 -19.91 21.13
C ASN A 111 -12.62 -21.15 21.59
#